data_AF-A0A8J7YGP0-F1
#
_entry.id   AF-A0A8J7YGP0-F1
#
_cell.length_a   1.000
_cell.length_b   1.000
_cell.length_c   1.000
_cell.angle_alpha   90.00
_cell.angle_beta   90.00
_cell.angle_gamma   90.00
#
_symmetry.space_group_name_H-M   'P 1'
#
loop_
_entity.id
_entity.type
_entity.pdbx_description
1 polymer ?
#
loop_
_entity_poly.entity_id
_entity_poly.type
_entity_poly.pdbx_seq_one_letter_code
_entity_poly.pdbx_strand_id
1 'polypeptide(L)'
;MSSGREIRLTDDPESEYWVAKDIETGVASQGQTREQALENLDEAVEGYHGAGREPTEAELKELGIDPDENTSGSELPDVLK
;
A
#
# COMPACT_ATOMS: atom_id res chain seq x y z
N MET A 1 -27.45 1.86 -8.36
CA MET A 1 -26.04 1.67 -7.98
C MET A 1 -25.38 3.03 -8.11
N SER A 2 -24.76 3.55 -7.04
CA SER A 2 -23.90 4.73 -7.17
C SER A 2 -22.78 4.34 -8.13
N SER A 3 -22.62 5.09 -9.23
CA SER A 3 -21.52 4.92 -10.19
C SER A 3 -20.25 5.67 -9.76
N GLY A 4 -20.24 6.22 -8.54
CA GLY A 4 -19.16 7.06 -8.03
C GLY A 4 -18.31 6.34 -6.99
N ARG A 5 -17.03 6.67 -6.99
CA ARG A 5 -16.04 6.28 -5.98
C ARG A 5 -16.08 7.27 -4.82
N GLU A 6 -16.14 6.77 -3.58
CA GLU A 6 -16.04 7.62 -2.38
C GLU A 6 -14.60 7.63 -1.86
N ILE A 7 -14.02 8.83 -1.80
CA ILE A 7 -12.68 9.05 -1.27
C ILE A 7 -12.80 9.96 -0.04
N ARG A 8 -12.22 9.52 1.08
CA ARG A 8 -12.01 10.36 2.26
C ARG A 8 -10.61 10.92 2.24
N LEU A 9 -10.52 12.24 2.22
CA LEU A 9 -9.27 12.97 2.33
C LEU A 9 -9.19 13.63 3.71
N THR A 10 -8.08 13.42 4.41
CA THR A 10 -7.81 13.97 5.75
C THR A 10 -6.53 14.78 5.70
N ASP A 11 -6.61 16.04 6.12
CA ASP A 11 -5.45 16.86 6.50
C ASP A 11 -5.14 16.49 7.95
N ASP A 12 -4.06 15.75 8.19
CA ASP A 12 -3.74 15.27 9.53
C ASP A 12 -3.01 16.38 10.28
N PRO A 13 -3.58 16.99 11.34
CA PRO A 13 -2.93 18.08 12.06
C PRO A 13 -1.73 17.62 12.90
N GLU A 14 -1.59 16.31 13.14
CA GLU A 14 -0.47 15.74 13.90
C GLU A 14 0.72 15.34 13.01
N SER A 15 0.55 15.34 11.69
CA SER A 15 1.61 15.05 10.72
C SER A 15 1.65 16.11 9.60
N GLU A 16 2.79 16.25 8.91
CA GLU A 16 2.86 17.17 7.75
C GLU A 16 2.32 16.50 6.46
N TYR A 17 1.33 15.61 6.59
CA TYR A 17 0.85 14.74 5.51
C TYR A 17 -0.68 14.78 5.35
N TRP A 18 -1.09 14.62 4.10
CA TRP A 18 -2.45 14.32 3.69
C TRP A 18 -2.63 12.81 3.57
N VAL A 19 -3.78 12.31 4.02
CA VAL A 19 -4.18 10.90 3.88
C VAL A 19 -5.41 10.80 3.00
N ALA A 20 -5.30 10.08 1.88
CA ALA A 20 -6.41 9.76 0.99
C ALA A 20 -6.79 8.30 1.15
N LYS A 21 -8.07 8.01 1.38
CA LYS A 21 -8.60 6.66 1.54
C LYS A 21 -9.78 6.40 0.61
N ASP A 22 -9.67 5.35 -0.20
CA ASP A 22 -10.79 4.76 -0.91
C ASP A 22 -11.66 3.97 0.08
N ILE A 23 -12.94 4.33 0.18
CA ILE A 23 -13.85 3.71 1.16
C ILE A 23 -14.29 2.31 0.73
N GLU A 24 -14.36 2.03 -0.57
CA GLU A 24 -14.84 0.76 -1.10
C GLU A 24 -13.76 -0.33 -0.99
N THR A 25 -12.53 -0.03 -1.40
CA THR A 25 -11.41 -0.98 -1.33
C THR A 25 -10.72 -0.97 0.03
N GLY A 26 -10.88 0.10 0.80
CA GLY A 26 -10.17 0.33 2.05
C GLY A 26 -8.71 0.76 1.88
N VAL A 27 -8.23 0.84 0.65
CA VAL A 27 -6.86 1.28 0.31
C VAL A 27 -6.68 2.72 0.74
N ALA A 28 -5.55 3.01 1.38
CA ALA A 28 -5.16 4.35 1.76
C ALA A 28 -3.74 4.63 1.27
N SER A 29 -3.50 5.88 0.93
CA SER A 29 -2.18 6.41 0.60
C SER A 29 -2.00 7.80 1.20
N GLN A 30 -0.76 8.26 1.26
CA GLN A 30 -0.40 9.54 1.87
C GLN A 30 0.53 10.35 0.97
N GLY A 31 0.53 11.68 1.15
CA GLY A 31 1.41 12.61 0.45
C GLY A 31 1.58 13.89 1.23
N GLN A 32 2.67 14.63 1.00
CA GLN A 32 2.90 15.91 1.70
C GLN A 32 1.93 17.00 1.23
N THR A 33 1.33 16.81 0.05
CA THR A 33 0.27 17.65 -0.47
C THR A 33 -0.99 16.83 -0.69
N ARG A 34 -2.13 17.52 -0.74
CA ARG A 34 -3.42 16.94 -1.10
C ARG A 34 -3.35 16.20 -2.44
N GLU A 35 -2.73 16.81 -3.44
CA GLU A 35 -2.60 16.27 -4.78
C GLU A 35 -1.76 14.99 -4.76
N GLN A 36 -0.62 15.01 -4.07
CA GLN A 36 0.25 13.85 -3.96
C GLN A 36 -0.44 12.66 -3.24
N ALA A 37 -1.24 12.93 -2.21
CA ALA A 37 -2.00 11.87 -1.54
C ALA A 37 -3.03 11.21 -2.46
N LEU A 38 -3.67 12.00 -3.33
CA LEU A 38 -4.63 11.49 -4.31
C LEU A 38 -3.95 10.74 -5.46
N GLU A 39 -2.85 11.26 -6.00
CA GLU A 39 -2.04 10.60 -7.03
C GLU A 39 -1.53 9.24 -6.53
N ASN A 40 -0.97 9.21 -5.32
CA ASN A 40 -0.50 7.97 -4.72
C ASN A 40 -1.65 7.00 -4.39
N LEU A 41 -2.87 7.50 -4.13
CA LEU A 41 -4.04 6.65 -3.91
C LEU A 41 -4.51 6.00 -5.22
N ASP A 42 -4.47 6.73 -6.33
CA ASP A 42 -4.83 6.17 -7.64
C ASP A 42 -3.89 5.03 -8.02
N GLU A 43 -2.57 5.23 -7.91
CA GLU A 43 -1.58 4.16 -8.13
C GLU A 43 -1.80 2.96 -7.19
N ALA A 44 -2.04 3.22 -5.90
CA ALA A 44 -2.26 2.16 -4.92
C ALA A 44 -3.54 1.34 -5.21
N VAL A 45 -4.61 1.98 -5.69
CA VAL A 45 -5.84 1.28 -6.07
C VAL A 45 -5.69 0.50 -7.37
N GLU A 46 -4.94 1.02 -8.34
CA GLU A 46 -4.55 0.22 -9.51
C GLU A 46 -3.77 -1.03 -9.08
N GLY A 47 -2.79 -0.87 -8.18
CA GLY A 47 -2.02 -1.97 -7.61
C GLY A 47 -2.90 -2.98 -6.85
N TYR A 48 -3.90 -2.51 -6.08
CA TYR A 48 -4.89 -3.37 -5.42
C TYR A 48 -5.68 -4.23 -6.42
N HIS A 49 -5.93 -3.70 -7.61
CA HIS A 49 -6.57 -4.44 -8.71
C HIS A 49 -5.60 -5.27 -9.56
N GLY A 50 -4.33 -5.40 -9.13
CA GLY A 50 -3.32 -6.23 -9.77
C GLY A 50 -2.53 -5.55 -10.88
N ALA A 51 -2.55 -4.22 -10.96
CA ALA A 51 -1.63 -3.50 -11.83
C ALA A 51 -0.17 -3.64 -11.35
N GLY A 52 0.77 -3.51 -12.28
CA GLY A 52 2.21 -3.67 -12.03
C GLY A 52 2.75 -5.01 -12.50
N ARG A 53 3.93 -5.37 -12.00
CA ARG A 53 4.58 -6.67 -12.26
C ARG A 53 5.16 -7.21 -10.97
N GLU A 54 5.21 -8.53 -10.88
CA GLU A 54 5.98 -9.20 -9.85
C GLU A 54 7.49 -8.94 -10.05
N PRO A 55 8.27 -8.70 -8.98
CA PRO A 55 9.71 -8.67 -9.08
C PRO A 55 10.24 -10.05 -9.50
N THR A 56 11.32 -10.07 -10.27
CA THR A 56 12.02 -11.32 -10.60
C THR A 56 12.85 -11.80 -9.41
N GLU A 57 13.11 -13.10 -9.33
CA GLU A 57 14.01 -13.64 -8.29
C GLU A 57 15.40 -13.00 -8.31
N ALA A 58 15.91 -12.64 -9.50
CA ALA A 58 17.21 -12.00 -9.63
C ALA A 58 17.25 -10.62 -8.98
N GLU A 59 16.19 -9.82 -9.17
CA GLU A 59 16.04 -8.50 -8.54
C GLU A 59 15.93 -8.61 -7.02
N LEU A 60 15.20 -9.60 -6.52
CA LEU A 60 15.10 -9.86 -5.07
C LEU A 60 16.47 -10.24 -4.48
N LYS A 61 17.19 -11.16 -5.14
CA LYS A 61 18.51 -11.62 -4.71
C LYS A 61 19.55 -10.49 -4.73
N GLU A 62 19.48 -9.57 -5.69
CA GLU A 62 20.34 -8.37 -5.73
C GLU A 62 20.11 -7.45 -4.53
N LEU A 63 18.87 -7.35 -4.05
CA LEU A 63 18.50 -6.59 -2.84
C LEU A 63 18.77 -7.36 -1.54
N GLY A 64 19.34 -8.57 -1.60
CA GLY A 64 19.60 -9.42 -0.44
C GLY A 64 18.36 -10.10 0.13
N ILE A 65 17.28 -10.20 -0.66
CA ILE A 65 16.03 -10.87 -0.29
C ILE A 65 16.03 -12.27 -0.90
N ASP A 66 15.96 -13.30 -0.06
CA ASP A 66 15.78 -14.68 -0.52
C ASP A 66 14.28 -14.98 -0.71
N PRO A 67 13.80 -15.20 -1.94
CA PRO A 67 12.40 -15.52 -2.18
C PRO A 67 11.94 -16.83 -1.52
N ASP A 68 12.86 -17.79 -1.31
CA ASP A 68 12.52 -19.08 -0.71
C ASP A 68 12.26 -18.96 0.81
N GLU A 69 12.76 -17.90 1.45
CA GLU A 69 12.55 -17.60 2.88
C GLU A 69 11.23 -16.84 3.13
N ASN A 70 10.51 -16.41 2.08
CA ASN A 70 9.22 -15.71 2.20
C ASN A 70 8.04 -16.68 2.37
N THR A 71 8.15 -17.63 3.32
CA THR A 71 7.09 -18.59 3.61
C THR A 71 6.40 -18.28 4.94
N SER A 72 5.08 -18.42 4.96
CA SER A 72 4.26 -18.26 6.18
C SER A 72 4.04 -19.61 6.87
N GLY A 73 3.84 -19.60 8.20
CA GLY A 73 3.64 -20.81 9.00
C GLY A 73 4.87 -21.35 9.71
N SER A 74 5.98 -20.62 9.67
CA SER A 74 7.10 -20.79 10.60
C SER A 74 6.70 -20.46 12.04
N GLU A 75 7.50 -20.91 13.00
CA GLU A 75 7.27 -20.60 14.40
C GLU A 75 7.35 -19.08 14.62
N LEU A 76 6.30 -18.49 15.21
CA LEU A 76 6.30 -17.07 15.54
C LEU A 76 7.45 -16.78 16.50
N PRO A 77 8.13 -15.62 16.37
CA PRO A 77 9.06 -15.14 17.39
C PRO A 77 8.38 -15.10 18.77
N ASP A 78 9.13 -15.37 19.84
CA ASP A 78 8.55 -15.42 21.21
C ASP A 78 7.80 -14.15 21.61
N VAL A 79 8.17 -12.99 21.06
CA VAL A 79 7.50 -11.70 21.30
C VAL A 79 6.10 -11.61 20.67
N LEU A 80 5.78 -12.47 19.71
CA LEU A 80 4.48 -12.54 19.02
C LEU A 80 3.65 -13.78 19.41
N LYS A 81 4.12 -14.59 20.38
CA LYS A 81 3.38 -15.74 20.93
C LYS A 81 2.38 -15.32 22.00
#